data_AF-A0A9W9E443-F1
#
_entry.id   AF-A0A9W9E443-F1
#
_cell.length_a   1.000
_cell.length_b   1.000
_cell.length_c   1.000
_cell.angle_alpha   90.00
_cell.angle_beta   90.00
_cell.angle_gamma   90.00
#
_symmetry.space_group_name_H-M   'P 1'
#
loop_
_entity.id
_entity.type
_entity.pdbx_description
1 polymer ?
#
loop_
_entity_poly.entity_id
_entity_poly.type
_entity_poly.pdbx_seq_one_letter_code
_entity_poly.pdbx_strand_id
1 'polypeptide(L)'
;MANIMPTAGLQPIGMDNDIINTAVDKEAEELEKPPQIRERVWGFAARIDPTVTFEEYQYWAKIEREEEYQANLEFKAEHGPRTVKSVLLGRFSKGIHHENKKKAEAAAAENSGTASPDEKTGVTATNAGLPTEAEWKQASRAMRTASWGTMFYLITTDILGWSSTPFVFASVGFGPGVALYIIFGAAAAFSGYILWKVFLGLDSSRFPMVSFGDTYFRVYGPFARHFINVAQAIQQFMTVAVLILGSGTTIAQLSSEKICYVACLIIFMVVGMVFGSIRSLQRIGWLANLSVWINIVSFIIIMVACANYPIDYSAVTNSTLIKSIEPIKLFAGPPPDQYQQQATGFAGQFNGINQMVYSYGGALLFIAFLAEMRHPWDFWKGMLCAQTFICVVYIFFGAFVYGHYGQYSASNINTVIQPFRLQTANNVLGLITGAIACLMYMNVGMKTVYVEVFQEILGLPPITTRKGRWLWYALGPLYWALAFVVGAAVPNLNGISGIVGALLILNFTYTFPAFLYIGYRVKTDAALPGEGFDPVTGVTTRHDAGLKRWTRGFMVNWHINSMNIIYFLGGLVCSGMGSWAAIEGLIQVFGPGGTVATSFGCAAPV
;
A
#
# COMPACT_ATOMS: atom_id res chain seq x y z
N MET A 1 29.87 75.43 67.08
CA MET A 1 31.03 76.09 66.44
C MET A 1 31.91 75.02 65.83
N ALA A 2 32.49 75.34 64.68
CA ALA A 2 33.12 74.46 63.69
C ALA A 2 34.08 73.38 64.24
N ASN A 3 34.05 72.20 63.60
CA ASN A 3 35.17 71.26 63.58
C ASN A 3 35.54 70.98 62.12
N ILE A 4 36.83 71.16 61.83
CA ILE A 4 37.50 71.01 60.53
C ILE A 4 38.21 69.65 60.54
N MET A 5 38.05 68.86 59.48
CA MET A 5 38.97 67.77 59.12
C MET A 5 39.06 67.63 57.58
N PRO A 6 40.16 67.06 57.04
CA PRO A 6 40.69 67.41 55.73
C PRO A 6 40.31 66.46 54.59
N THR A 7 40.58 66.97 53.39
CA THR A 7 40.40 66.42 52.04
C THR A 7 41.03 65.04 51.79
N ALA A 8 40.27 64.14 51.15
CA ALA A 8 40.78 62.98 50.41
C ALA A 8 40.29 63.05 48.96
N GLY A 9 41.22 62.92 48.01
CA GLY A 9 41.00 63.13 46.58
C GLY A 9 40.20 62.01 45.90
N LEU A 10 39.41 62.43 44.91
CA LEU A 10 38.76 61.56 43.92
C LEU A 10 39.78 61.20 42.83
N GLN A 11 40.06 59.90 42.65
CA GLN A 11 40.67 59.37 41.42
C GLN A 11 39.56 58.94 40.44
N PRO A 12 39.72 59.19 39.12
CA PRO A 12 38.79 58.69 38.11
C PRO A 12 39.00 57.19 37.91
N ILE A 13 37.93 56.40 37.99
CA ILE A 13 37.94 54.99 37.60
C ILE A 13 38.03 54.96 36.07
N GLY A 14 39.23 54.66 35.55
CA GLY A 14 39.40 54.31 34.15
C GLY A 14 38.67 53.00 33.87
N MET A 15 37.63 53.04 33.04
CA MET A 15 37.11 51.85 32.39
C MET A 15 38.15 51.39 31.37
N ASP A 16 38.60 50.15 31.54
CA ASP A 16 39.61 49.52 30.71
C ASP A 16 39.05 49.27 29.30
N ASN A 17 39.55 50.03 28.31
CA ASN A 17 39.10 49.94 26.91
C ASN A 17 39.32 48.54 26.31
N ASP A 18 40.21 47.73 26.90
CA ASP A 18 40.49 46.36 26.45
C ASP A 18 39.33 45.39 26.74
N ILE A 19 38.52 45.64 27.78
CA ILE A 19 37.36 44.79 28.14
C ILE A 19 36.18 45.06 27.18
N ILE A 20 36.04 46.29 26.70
CA ILE A 20 34.98 46.66 25.76
C ILE A 20 35.34 46.13 24.36
N ASN A 21 36.60 46.26 23.94
CA ASN A 21 37.04 45.76 22.64
C ASN A 21 36.95 44.23 22.56
N THR A 22 37.33 43.49 23.61
CA THR A 22 37.18 42.02 23.62
C THR A 22 35.73 41.52 23.68
N ALA A 23 34.79 42.32 24.18
CA ALA A 23 33.36 41.98 24.16
C ALA A 23 32.74 42.23 22.77
N VAL A 24 33.09 43.36 22.14
CA VAL A 24 32.63 43.72 20.78
C VAL A 24 33.25 42.80 19.72
N ASP A 25 34.51 42.41 19.88
CA ASP A 25 35.19 41.48 18.99
C ASP A 25 34.63 40.06 19.11
N LYS A 26 34.21 39.63 20.31
CA LYS A 26 33.54 38.33 20.50
C LYS A 26 32.12 38.29 19.93
N GLU A 27 31.37 39.39 20.01
CA GLU A 27 30.06 39.50 19.36
C GLU A 27 30.19 39.56 17.83
N ALA A 28 31.22 40.24 17.30
CA ALA A 28 31.52 40.26 15.87
C ALA A 28 31.99 38.89 15.34
N GLU A 29 32.77 38.14 16.12
CA GLU A 29 33.25 36.79 15.77
C GLU A 29 32.16 35.70 15.92
N GLU A 30 31.11 35.94 16.72
CA GLU A 30 29.90 35.10 16.72
C GLU A 30 28.97 35.39 15.53
N LEU A 31 28.97 36.62 15.00
CA LEU A 31 28.22 37.02 13.80
C LEU A 31 28.88 36.57 12.47
N GLU A 32 30.18 36.27 12.47
CA GLU A 32 30.92 35.77 11.29
C GLU A 32 30.97 34.25 11.14
N LYS A 33 30.46 33.48 12.10
CA LYS A 33 30.30 32.04 11.91
C LYS A 33 29.20 31.82 10.87
N PRO A 34 29.46 31.14 9.73
CA PRO A 34 28.38 30.74 8.83
C PRO A 34 27.34 30.01 9.69
N PRO A 35 26.04 30.26 9.49
CA PRO A 35 25.00 29.67 10.32
C PRO A 35 25.29 28.19 10.42
N GLN A 36 25.51 27.68 11.64
CA GLN A 36 25.79 26.27 11.82
C GLN A 36 24.59 25.52 11.25
N ILE A 37 24.76 25.02 10.02
CA ILE A 37 23.77 24.23 9.32
C ILE A 37 23.55 23.06 10.25
N ARG A 38 22.37 22.99 10.88
CA ARG A 38 22.03 21.88 11.75
C ARG A 38 22.16 20.63 10.89
N GLU A 39 23.21 19.83 11.10
CA GLU A 39 23.41 18.57 10.40
C GLU A 39 22.28 17.63 10.84
N ARG A 40 21.16 17.70 10.11
CA ARG A 40 20.00 16.86 10.39
C ARG A 40 20.36 15.42 10.06
N VAL A 41 19.88 14.51 10.89
CA VAL A 41 20.01 13.07 10.67
C VAL A 41 19.42 12.73 9.30
N TRP A 42 20.07 11.83 8.56
CA TRP A 42 19.70 11.47 7.18
C TRP A 42 19.06 10.08 7.11
N GLY A 43 18.29 9.82 6.05
CA GLY A 43 17.78 8.49 5.72
C GLY A 43 16.64 8.01 6.63
N PHE A 44 16.65 6.72 7.01
CA PHE A 44 15.55 6.11 7.76
C PHE A 44 15.31 6.73 9.15
N ALA A 45 16.34 7.34 9.76
CA ALA A 45 16.19 8.03 11.03
C ALA A 45 15.53 9.42 10.87
N ALA A 46 15.70 10.05 9.70
CA ALA A 46 15.06 11.32 9.34
C ALA A 46 13.56 11.15 8.98
N ARG A 47 13.18 9.94 8.53
CA ARG A 47 11.83 9.60 8.03
C ARG A 47 10.72 9.95 9.03
N ILE A 48 10.98 9.81 10.32
CA ILE A 48 9.99 9.94 11.41
C ILE A 48 10.32 11.08 12.37
N ASP A 49 11.21 12.00 11.97
CA ASP A 49 11.60 13.12 12.81
C ASP A 49 10.44 14.13 12.92
N PRO A 50 9.86 14.35 14.13
CA PRO A 50 8.74 15.25 14.32
C PRO A 50 9.14 16.73 14.22
N THR A 51 10.43 17.04 14.20
CA THR A 51 10.93 18.43 14.10
C THR A 51 10.92 18.97 12.67
N VAL A 52 10.78 18.10 11.68
CA VAL A 52 10.75 18.46 10.25
C VAL A 52 9.38 19.05 9.91
N THR A 53 9.38 20.25 9.34
CA THR A 53 8.14 20.96 9.00
C THR A 53 7.58 20.50 7.65
N PHE A 54 6.29 20.78 7.42
CA PHE A 54 5.65 20.47 6.15
C PHE A 54 6.32 21.18 4.97
N GLU A 55 6.68 22.44 5.15
CA GLU A 55 7.34 23.29 4.16
C GLU A 55 8.74 22.77 3.82
N GLU A 56 9.47 22.24 4.82
CA GLU A 56 10.75 21.58 4.60
C GLU A 56 10.61 20.32 3.75
N TYR A 57 9.62 19.47 4.01
CA TYR A 57 9.33 18.31 3.15
C TYR A 57 9.06 18.74 1.71
N GLN A 58 8.26 19.78 1.49
CA GLN A 58 7.93 20.30 0.16
C GLN A 58 9.14 20.86 -0.57
N TYR A 59 10.01 21.58 0.14
CA TYR A 59 11.24 22.14 -0.42
C TYR A 59 12.15 21.03 -0.97
N TRP A 60 12.47 20.02 -0.15
CA TRP A 60 13.33 18.92 -0.57
C TRP A 60 12.67 18.01 -1.62
N ALA A 61 11.35 17.81 -1.54
CA ALA A 61 10.63 17.06 -2.55
C ALA A 61 10.71 17.73 -3.93
N LYS A 62 10.59 19.06 -3.99
CA LYS A 62 10.69 19.82 -5.25
C LYS A 62 12.06 19.69 -5.90
N ILE A 63 13.13 19.77 -5.11
CA ILE A 63 14.51 19.57 -5.59
C ILE A 63 14.67 18.14 -6.12
N GLU A 64 14.25 17.13 -5.36
CA GLU A 64 14.35 15.73 -5.79
C GLU A 64 13.58 15.49 -7.10
N ARG A 65 12.40 16.10 -7.27
CA ARG A 65 11.61 15.94 -8.49
C ARG A 65 12.27 16.55 -9.72
N GLU A 66 12.95 17.69 -9.60
CA GLU A 66 13.68 18.31 -10.70
C GLU A 66 14.89 17.44 -11.09
N GLU A 67 15.64 16.94 -10.11
CA GLU A 67 16.77 16.05 -10.37
C GLU A 67 16.35 14.71 -10.99
N GLU A 68 15.26 14.11 -10.52
CA GLU A 68 14.69 12.89 -11.12
C GLU A 68 14.24 13.13 -12.56
N TYR A 69 13.79 14.35 -12.89
CA TYR A 69 13.43 14.74 -14.25
C TYR A 69 14.67 14.80 -15.13
N GLN A 70 15.73 15.49 -14.69
CA GLN A 70 17.01 15.57 -15.43
C GLN A 70 17.64 14.18 -15.63
N ALA A 71 17.72 13.37 -14.56
CA ALA A 71 18.26 12.00 -14.66
C ALA A 71 17.45 11.10 -15.62
N ASN A 72 16.14 11.36 -15.77
CA ASN A 72 15.33 10.64 -16.75
C ASN A 72 15.56 11.11 -18.19
N LEU A 73 15.90 12.39 -18.40
CA LEU A 73 16.31 12.91 -19.71
C LEU A 73 17.63 12.29 -20.15
N GLU A 74 18.62 12.27 -19.26
CA GLU A 74 19.92 11.60 -19.49
C GLU A 74 19.73 10.13 -19.83
N PHE A 75 18.94 9.40 -19.02
CA PHE A 75 18.62 8.00 -19.29
C PHE A 75 17.97 7.77 -20.66
N LYS A 76 17.06 8.65 -21.09
CA LYS A 76 16.42 8.56 -22.41
C LYS A 76 17.40 8.85 -23.55
N ALA A 77 18.32 9.78 -23.34
CA ALA A 77 19.38 10.10 -24.30
C ALA A 77 20.33 8.90 -24.51
N GLU A 78 20.72 8.23 -23.42
CA GLU A 78 21.60 7.06 -23.47
C GLU A 78 20.97 5.82 -24.14
N HIS A 79 19.66 5.62 -23.99
CA HIS A 79 18.99 4.38 -24.42
C HIS A 79 18.29 4.48 -25.79
N GLY A 80 18.26 5.67 -26.41
CA GLY A 80 17.66 5.89 -27.73
C GLY A 80 16.14 5.60 -27.81
N PRO A 81 15.53 5.69 -29.01
CA PRO A 81 14.11 5.43 -29.20
C PRO A 81 13.78 3.94 -29.01
N ARG A 82 12.83 3.65 -28.11
CA ARG A 82 12.37 2.30 -27.81
C ARG A 82 11.56 1.71 -28.98
N THR A 83 12.21 0.91 -29.83
CA THR A 83 11.54 0.07 -30.84
C THR A 83 10.87 -1.14 -30.17
N VAL A 84 9.77 -1.66 -30.73
CA VAL A 84 9.02 -2.82 -30.19
C VAL A 84 9.94 -4.02 -29.88
N LYS A 85 10.96 -4.24 -30.73
CA LYS A 85 11.98 -5.29 -30.56
C LYS A 85 12.87 -5.06 -29.31
N SER A 86 13.26 -3.82 -29.04
CA SER A 86 14.06 -3.44 -27.85
C SER A 86 13.27 -3.58 -26.54
N VAL A 87 11.95 -3.34 -26.58
CA VAL A 87 11.05 -3.50 -25.42
C VAL A 87 10.85 -4.97 -25.07
N LEU A 88 10.74 -5.84 -26.09
CA LEU A 88 10.61 -7.29 -25.90
C LEU A 88 11.90 -7.94 -25.40
N LEU A 89 13.07 -7.58 -25.97
CA LEU A 89 14.38 -8.07 -25.52
C LEU A 89 14.77 -7.53 -24.14
N GLY A 90 14.45 -6.27 -23.84
CA GLY A 90 14.72 -5.65 -22.54
C GLY A 90 13.93 -6.26 -21.38
N ARG A 91 12.78 -6.92 -21.65
CA ARG A 91 12.02 -7.67 -20.64
C ARG A 91 12.71 -8.95 -20.15
N PHE A 92 13.68 -9.47 -20.90
CA PHE A 92 14.51 -10.64 -20.54
C PHE A 92 15.96 -10.27 -20.17
N SER A 93 16.35 -8.99 -20.28
CA SER A 93 17.68 -8.52 -19.86
C SER A 93 17.82 -8.58 -18.34
N LYS A 94 19.02 -8.92 -17.85
CA LYS A 94 19.35 -9.10 -16.42
C LYS A 94 19.39 -7.75 -15.64
N GLY A 95 18.40 -6.88 -15.80
CA GLY A 95 18.26 -5.64 -15.04
C GLY A 95 19.39 -4.61 -15.24
N ILE A 96 19.05 -3.33 -15.02
CA ILE A 96 19.94 -2.18 -15.23
C ILE A 96 21.21 -2.26 -14.37
N HIS A 97 21.16 -2.89 -13.19
CA HIS A 97 22.35 -3.08 -12.34
C HIS A 97 23.40 -3.99 -12.95
N HIS A 98 23.03 -5.00 -13.73
CA HIS A 98 24.02 -5.86 -14.38
C HIS A 98 24.63 -5.19 -15.62
N GLU A 99 23.89 -4.30 -16.28
CA GLU A 99 24.39 -3.46 -17.38
C GLU A 99 25.28 -2.32 -16.87
N ASN A 100 24.87 -1.63 -15.80
CA ASN A 100 25.68 -0.58 -15.17
C ASN A 100 26.91 -1.15 -14.47
N LYS A 101 26.80 -2.31 -13.82
CA LYS A 101 27.97 -3.01 -13.27
C LYS A 101 28.91 -3.48 -14.38
N LYS A 102 28.39 -4.02 -15.49
CA LYS A 102 29.21 -4.34 -16.67
C LYS A 102 29.85 -3.10 -17.31
N LYS A 103 29.14 -1.98 -17.38
CA LYS A 103 29.68 -0.71 -17.91
C LYS A 103 30.72 -0.12 -16.98
N ALA A 104 30.53 -0.19 -15.67
CA ALA A 104 31.52 0.24 -14.67
C ALA A 104 32.75 -0.68 -14.67
N GLU A 105 32.56 -1.99 -14.80
CA GLU A 105 33.64 -2.97 -14.96
C GLU A 105 34.37 -2.78 -16.31
N ALA A 106 33.66 -2.43 -17.38
CA ALA A 106 34.25 -2.12 -18.68
C ALA A 106 35.01 -0.78 -18.68
N ALA A 107 34.48 0.25 -18.03
CA ALA A 107 35.15 1.55 -17.86
C ALA A 107 36.38 1.44 -16.93
N ALA A 108 36.31 0.59 -15.90
CA ALA A 108 37.46 0.27 -15.05
C ALA A 108 38.52 -0.54 -15.81
N ALA A 109 38.11 -1.41 -16.74
CA ALA A 109 39.03 -2.13 -17.62
C ALA A 109 39.70 -1.20 -18.66
N GLU A 110 38.98 -0.22 -19.22
CA GLU A 110 39.56 0.80 -20.11
C GLU A 110 40.57 1.71 -19.40
N ASN A 111 40.31 2.09 -18.14
CA ASN A 111 41.26 2.89 -17.34
C ASN A 111 42.48 2.10 -16.84
N SER A 112 42.49 0.77 -16.97
CA SER A 112 43.65 -0.07 -16.62
C SER A 112 44.64 -0.29 -17.78
N GLY A 113 44.35 0.26 -18.96
CA GLY A 113 45.17 0.14 -20.17
C GLY A 113 46.34 1.12 -20.30
N THR A 114 46.49 2.08 -19.39
CA THR A 114 47.50 3.16 -19.49
C THR A 114 48.11 3.53 -18.12
N ALA A 115 48.81 2.60 -17.48
CA ALA A 115 49.87 2.94 -16.50
C ALA A 115 50.81 1.75 -16.26
N SER A 116 52.12 2.00 -16.38
CA SER A 116 53.18 1.07 -15.93
C SER A 116 53.25 0.96 -14.40
N PRO A 117 53.86 -0.11 -13.87
CA PRO A 117 53.72 -0.51 -12.47
C PRO A 117 54.81 0.13 -11.61
N ASP A 118 54.48 1.03 -10.69
CA ASP A 118 55.24 1.26 -9.46
C ASP A 118 54.47 2.20 -8.51
N GLU A 119 53.87 1.61 -7.48
CA GLU A 119 53.91 2.01 -6.06
C GLU A 119 52.71 1.41 -5.32
N LYS A 120 52.99 0.37 -4.53
CA LYS A 120 52.09 -0.11 -3.49
C LYS A 120 52.11 0.89 -2.35
N THR A 121 51.06 1.69 -2.22
CA THR A 121 50.69 2.31 -0.94
C THR A 121 49.28 1.87 -0.56
N GLY A 122 49.20 1.27 0.64
CA GLY A 122 48.07 0.53 1.13
C GLY A 122 46.82 1.39 1.29
N VAL A 123 45.69 0.82 0.86
CA VAL A 123 44.36 1.28 1.25
C VAL A 123 44.21 1.04 2.74
N THR A 124 44.49 2.08 3.52
CA THR A 124 44.12 2.12 4.93
C THR A 124 42.61 2.31 4.97
N ALA A 125 41.90 1.26 5.35
CA ALA A 125 40.51 1.35 5.72
C ALA A 125 40.41 2.22 6.98
N THR A 126 40.00 3.47 6.82
CA THR A 126 39.68 4.35 7.94
C THR A 126 38.35 5.03 7.71
N ASN A 127 37.52 4.95 8.76
CA ASN A 127 36.30 5.70 9.07
C ASN A 127 35.00 5.10 8.54
N ALA A 128 34.36 4.30 9.40
CA ALA A 128 32.91 4.17 9.45
C ALA A 128 32.29 5.51 9.90
N GLY A 129 32.37 6.52 9.03
CA GLY A 129 31.55 7.74 9.12
C GLY A 129 30.17 7.49 8.53
N LEU A 130 29.20 8.32 8.91
CA LEU A 130 27.92 8.40 8.20
C LEU A 130 28.19 8.60 6.70
N PRO A 131 27.52 7.88 5.79
CA PRO A 131 27.69 8.07 4.34
C PRO A 131 27.51 9.54 3.99
N THR A 132 28.34 10.07 3.09
CA THR A 132 28.12 11.42 2.56
C THR A 132 26.75 11.52 1.87
N GLU A 133 26.15 12.71 1.81
CA GLU A 133 24.82 12.91 1.22
C GLU A 133 24.74 12.36 -0.22
N ALA A 134 25.81 12.54 -1.00
CA ALA A 134 25.92 12.02 -2.36
C ALA A 134 25.91 10.48 -2.39
N GLU A 135 26.66 9.82 -1.51
CA GLU A 135 26.70 8.35 -1.41
C GLU A 135 25.35 7.78 -0.96
N TRP A 136 24.70 8.39 0.02
CA TRP A 136 23.37 7.98 0.47
C TRP A 136 22.33 8.16 -0.64
N LYS A 137 22.37 9.29 -1.34
CA LYS A 137 21.47 9.59 -2.45
C LYS A 137 21.66 8.62 -3.62
N GLN A 138 22.90 8.32 -3.97
CA GLN A 138 23.22 7.31 -4.98
C GLN A 138 22.74 5.92 -4.56
N ALA A 139 22.96 5.52 -3.30
CA ALA A 139 22.48 4.25 -2.76
C ALA A 139 20.94 4.17 -2.72
N SER A 140 20.27 5.23 -2.29
CA SER A 140 18.80 5.34 -2.28
C SER A 140 18.22 5.22 -3.69
N ARG A 141 18.83 5.90 -4.68
CA ARG A 141 18.44 5.80 -6.09
C ARG A 141 18.73 4.42 -6.68
N ALA A 142 19.82 3.77 -6.28
CA ALA A 142 20.14 2.42 -6.72
C ALA A 142 19.11 1.38 -6.26
N MET A 143 18.43 1.60 -5.13
CA MET A 143 17.34 0.73 -4.69
C MET A 143 16.06 0.90 -5.54
N ARG A 144 15.82 2.11 -6.07
CA ARG A 144 14.64 2.43 -6.90
C ARG A 144 14.78 1.90 -8.33
N THR A 145 14.33 0.67 -8.55
CA THR A 145 14.55 -0.04 -9.82
C THR A 145 13.29 -0.23 -10.67
N ALA A 146 12.11 0.00 -10.10
CA ALA A 146 10.87 -0.40 -10.76
C ALA A 146 10.42 0.59 -11.85
N SER A 147 9.91 0.04 -12.95
CA SER A 147 9.40 0.81 -14.09
C SER A 147 7.88 0.99 -14.02
N TRP A 148 7.32 1.91 -14.80
CA TRP A 148 5.85 2.06 -14.90
C TRP A 148 5.15 0.78 -15.40
N GLY A 149 5.81 0.00 -16.26
CA GLY A 149 5.29 -1.31 -16.70
C GLY A 149 5.32 -2.35 -15.59
N THR A 150 6.31 -2.28 -14.70
CA THR A 150 6.33 -3.09 -13.48
C THR A 150 5.18 -2.70 -12.55
N MET A 151 4.86 -1.40 -12.44
CA MET A 151 3.71 -0.93 -11.65
C MET A 151 2.39 -1.49 -12.17
N PHE A 152 2.20 -1.56 -13.49
CA PHE A 152 1.02 -2.21 -14.07
C PHE A 152 0.84 -3.64 -13.52
N TYR A 153 1.89 -4.46 -13.56
CA TYR A 153 1.81 -5.84 -13.07
C TYR A 153 1.66 -5.93 -11.55
N LEU A 154 2.35 -5.08 -10.78
CA LEU A 154 2.25 -5.07 -9.32
C LEU A 154 0.84 -4.68 -8.87
N ILE A 155 0.30 -3.57 -9.39
CA ILE A 155 -1.05 -3.09 -9.08
C ILE A 155 -2.09 -4.12 -9.52
N THR A 156 -1.94 -4.67 -10.73
CA THR A 156 -2.87 -5.71 -11.21
C THR A 156 -2.79 -6.95 -10.32
N THR A 157 -1.61 -7.42 -9.93
CA THR A 157 -1.49 -8.61 -9.07
C THR A 157 -2.10 -8.39 -7.69
N ASP A 158 -1.97 -7.19 -7.14
CA ASP A 158 -2.47 -6.85 -5.81
C ASP A 158 -4.00 -6.74 -5.77
N ILE A 159 -4.59 -6.12 -6.80
CA ILE A 159 -6.01 -5.77 -6.82
C ILE A 159 -6.88 -6.87 -7.44
N LEU A 160 -6.37 -7.68 -8.38
CA LEU A 160 -7.17 -8.57 -9.24
C LEU A 160 -7.86 -9.74 -8.47
N GLY A 161 -8.97 -9.45 -7.80
CA GLY A 161 -9.90 -10.35 -7.10
C GLY A 161 -11.18 -10.63 -7.89
N TRP A 162 -11.04 -11.22 -9.07
CA TRP A 162 -12.11 -11.45 -10.05
C TRP A 162 -13.12 -12.56 -9.66
N SER A 163 -12.79 -13.46 -8.73
CA SER A 163 -13.59 -14.66 -8.42
C SER A 163 -14.98 -14.36 -7.87
N SER A 164 -15.15 -13.17 -7.26
CA SER A 164 -16.41 -12.69 -6.68
C SER A 164 -17.22 -11.84 -7.66
N THR A 165 -16.67 -11.45 -8.81
CA THR A 165 -17.37 -10.53 -9.71
C THR A 165 -18.70 -11.06 -10.23
N PRO A 166 -18.87 -12.36 -10.55
CA PRO A 166 -20.17 -12.90 -10.97
C PRO A 166 -21.23 -12.79 -9.87
N PHE A 167 -20.82 -12.97 -8.61
CA PHE A 167 -21.71 -12.82 -7.44
C PHE A 167 -22.21 -11.38 -7.27
N VAL A 168 -21.36 -10.39 -7.58
CA VAL A 168 -21.80 -8.99 -7.58
C VAL A 168 -22.94 -8.80 -8.57
N PHE A 169 -22.82 -9.31 -9.79
CA PHE A 169 -23.90 -9.27 -10.79
C PHE A 169 -25.13 -10.06 -10.35
N ALA A 170 -24.97 -11.19 -9.65
CA ALA A 170 -26.09 -11.92 -9.05
C ALA A 170 -26.73 -11.21 -7.85
N SER A 171 -26.08 -10.21 -7.26
CA SER A 171 -26.62 -9.44 -6.14
C SER A 171 -27.33 -8.16 -6.59
N VAL A 172 -26.83 -7.49 -7.62
CA VAL A 172 -27.34 -6.17 -8.07
C VAL A 172 -27.88 -6.13 -9.51
N GLY A 173 -27.69 -7.19 -10.30
CA GLY A 173 -28.09 -7.28 -11.70
C GLY A 173 -27.08 -6.65 -12.67
N PHE A 174 -27.36 -6.79 -13.98
CA PHE A 174 -26.46 -6.31 -15.05
C PHE A 174 -26.21 -4.80 -15.02
N GLY A 175 -27.28 -3.99 -15.02
CA GLY A 175 -27.18 -2.54 -15.14
C GLY A 175 -26.44 -1.91 -13.96
N PRO A 176 -26.92 -2.09 -12.71
CA PRO A 176 -26.22 -1.60 -11.54
C PRO A 176 -24.83 -2.21 -11.39
N GLY A 177 -24.63 -3.49 -11.71
CA GLY A 177 -23.32 -4.14 -11.66
C GLY A 177 -22.28 -3.42 -12.52
N VAL A 178 -22.58 -3.21 -13.81
CA VAL A 178 -21.68 -2.48 -14.73
C VAL A 178 -21.43 -1.04 -14.25
N ALA A 179 -22.49 -0.32 -13.89
CA ALA A 179 -22.39 1.07 -13.45
C ALA A 179 -21.50 1.21 -12.19
N LEU A 180 -21.70 0.34 -11.20
CA LEU A 180 -20.94 0.38 -9.96
C LEU A 180 -19.47 0.01 -10.19
N TYR A 181 -19.14 -0.98 -11.04
CA TYR A 181 -17.74 -1.27 -11.39
C TYR A 181 -17.03 -0.05 -12.00
N ILE A 182 -17.71 0.68 -12.90
CA ILE A 182 -17.16 1.90 -13.51
C ILE A 182 -16.97 3.00 -12.46
N ILE A 183 -17.97 3.25 -11.62
CA ILE A 183 -17.94 4.32 -10.61
C ILE A 183 -16.87 4.04 -9.55
N PHE A 184 -16.88 2.84 -8.94
CA PHE A 184 -15.89 2.46 -7.93
C PHE A 184 -14.49 2.34 -8.54
N GLY A 185 -14.38 1.92 -9.80
CA GLY A 185 -13.11 1.88 -10.52
C GLY A 185 -12.54 3.27 -10.79
N ALA A 186 -13.37 4.23 -11.22
CA ALA A 186 -12.97 5.62 -11.41
C ALA A 186 -12.61 6.30 -10.09
N ALA A 187 -13.39 6.05 -9.04
CA ALA A 187 -13.10 6.53 -7.69
C ALA A 187 -11.78 5.96 -7.16
N ALA A 188 -11.50 4.68 -7.35
CA ALA A 188 -10.21 4.07 -6.97
C ALA A 188 -9.03 4.69 -7.76
N ALA A 189 -9.22 4.95 -9.06
CA ALA A 189 -8.22 5.67 -9.88
C ALA A 189 -7.94 7.08 -9.34
N PHE A 190 -9.01 7.79 -8.92
CA PHE A 190 -8.90 9.13 -8.34
C PHE A 190 -8.14 9.12 -7.01
N SER A 191 -8.41 8.15 -6.13
CA SER A 191 -7.63 7.93 -4.91
C SER A 191 -6.17 7.61 -5.19
N GLY A 192 -5.89 6.79 -6.20
CA GLY A 192 -4.53 6.52 -6.65
C GLY A 192 -3.81 7.79 -7.16
N TYR A 193 -4.51 8.65 -7.90
CA TYR A 193 -4.01 9.95 -8.33
C TYR A 193 -3.70 10.87 -7.14
N ILE A 194 -4.55 10.90 -6.12
CA ILE A 194 -4.30 11.65 -4.89
C ILE A 194 -3.01 11.19 -4.23
N LEU A 195 -2.85 9.87 -4.01
CA LEU A 195 -1.66 9.31 -3.36
C LEU A 195 -0.39 9.61 -4.17
N TRP A 196 -0.46 9.52 -5.50
CA TRP A 196 0.62 9.91 -6.39
C TRP A 196 1.01 11.39 -6.24
N LYS A 197 0.03 12.30 -6.21
CA LYS A 197 0.27 13.74 -6.04
C LYS A 197 0.90 14.07 -4.67
N VAL A 198 0.38 13.48 -3.60
CA VAL A 198 0.94 13.66 -2.25
C VAL A 198 2.36 13.10 -2.18
N PHE A 199 2.61 11.95 -2.82
CA PHE A 199 3.94 11.36 -2.87
C PHE A 199 4.96 12.29 -3.56
N LEU A 200 4.64 12.78 -4.77
CA LEU A 200 5.52 13.69 -5.49
C LEU A 200 5.79 15.00 -4.73
N GLY A 201 4.83 15.46 -3.94
CA GLY A 201 4.94 16.70 -3.18
C GLY A 201 5.66 16.60 -1.84
N LEU A 202 5.89 15.40 -1.32
CA LEU A 202 6.45 15.22 0.02
C LEU A 202 7.68 14.29 0.06
N ASP A 203 7.92 13.43 -0.93
CA ASP A 203 9.01 12.43 -0.91
C ASP A 203 10.35 13.02 -1.38
N SER A 204 11.45 12.67 -0.69
CA SER A 204 12.82 12.99 -1.10
C SER A 204 13.82 11.93 -0.63
N SER A 205 15.02 11.88 -1.19
CA SER A 205 16.09 10.98 -0.72
C SER A 205 16.55 11.29 0.71
N ARG A 206 16.46 12.56 1.11
CA ARG A 206 16.70 13.04 2.47
C ARG A 206 15.64 12.53 3.44
N PHE A 207 14.38 12.65 3.05
CA PHE A 207 13.22 12.22 3.83
C PHE A 207 12.37 11.20 3.05
N PRO A 208 12.79 9.93 2.99
CA PRO A 208 12.12 8.93 2.17
C PRO A 208 10.74 8.58 2.74
N MET A 209 9.71 8.54 1.88
CA MET A 209 8.41 7.94 2.19
C MET A 209 8.39 6.50 1.71
N VAL A 210 8.11 5.56 2.61
CA VAL A 210 8.08 4.13 2.29
C VAL A 210 6.81 3.43 2.77
N SER A 211 6.04 4.06 3.67
CA SER A 211 4.78 3.54 4.19
C SER A 211 3.64 4.52 3.97
N PHE A 212 2.43 3.98 3.83
CA PHE A 212 1.20 4.76 3.73
C PHE A 212 1.05 5.74 4.90
N GLY A 213 1.38 5.32 6.13
CA GLY A 213 1.36 6.16 7.33
C GLY A 213 2.30 7.38 7.30
N ASP A 214 3.38 7.34 6.50
CA ASP A 214 4.30 8.48 6.38
C ASP A 214 3.61 9.71 5.79
N THR A 215 2.63 9.51 4.91
CA THR A 215 1.87 10.62 4.33
C THR A 215 1.06 11.36 5.39
N TYR A 216 0.45 10.64 6.34
CA TYR A 216 -0.32 11.20 7.45
C TYR A 216 0.58 11.80 8.52
N PHE A 217 1.75 11.22 8.74
CA PHE A 217 2.76 11.84 9.63
C PHE A 217 3.10 13.25 9.18
N ARG A 218 3.39 13.43 7.89
CA ARG A 218 3.80 14.74 7.33
C ARG A 218 2.64 15.74 7.26
N VAL A 219 1.42 15.27 6.99
CA VAL A 219 0.26 16.14 6.85
C VAL A 219 -0.45 16.43 8.18
N TYR A 220 -0.60 15.46 9.07
CA TYR A 220 -1.40 15.59 10.30
C TYR A 220 -0.62 15.33 11.59
N GLY A 221 0.63 14.84 11.50
CA GLY A 221 1.51 14.60 12.65
C GLY A 221 1.51 13.17 13.18
N PRO A 222 2.22 12.92 14.30
CA PRO A 222 2.46 11.57 14.84
C PRO A 222 1.19 10.80 15.20
N PHE A 223 0.19 11.47 15.78
CA PHE A 223 -1.04 10.81 16.19
C PHE A 223 -1.79 10.16 15.02
N ALA A 224 -1.94 10.90 13.91
CA ALA A 224 -2.61 10.39 12.71
C ALA A 224 -1.84 9.23 12.07
N ARG A 225 -0.50 9.28 12.09
CA ARG A 225 0.37 8.18 11.66
C ARG A 225 0.07 6.90 12.47
N HIS A 226 0.07 6.98 13.80
CA HIS A 226 -0.19 5.81 14.64
C HIS A 226 -1.57 5.21 14.39
N PHE A 227 -2.61 6.04 14.26
CA PHE A 227 -3.95 5.58 13.91
C PHE A 227 -3.97 4.80 12.59
N ILE A 228 -3.39 5.38 11.53
CA ILE A 228 -3.34 4.77 10.20
C ILE A 228 -2.52 3.48 10.20
N ASN A 229 -1.39 3.46 10.91
CA ASN A 229 -0.54 2.29 11.02
C ASN A 229 -1.23 1.12 11.75
N VAL A 230 -1.96 1.40 12.85
CA VAL A 230 -2.74 0.40 13.57
C VAL A 230 -3.88 -0.13 12.70
N ALA A 231 -4.62 0.76 12.04
CA ALA A 231 -5.69 0.36 11.12
C ALA A 231 -5.15 -0.49 9.94
N GLN A 232 -3.98 -0.13 9.40
CA GLN A 232 -3.30 -0.87 8.34
C GLN A 232 -2.84 -2.25 8.82
N ALA A 233 -2.30 -2.34 10.04
CA ALA A 233 -1.92 -3.60 10.66
C ALA A 233 -3.13 -4.54 10.82
N ILE A 234 -4.28 -4.01 11.28
CA ILE A 234 -5.52 -4.78 11.42
C ILE A 234 -6.02 -5.24 10.04
N GLN A 235 -6.01 -4.38 9.02
CA GLN A 235 -6.40 -4.77 7.67
C GLN A 235 -5.55 -5.93 7.14
N GLN A 236 -4.22 -5.81 7.25
CA GLN A 236 -3.29 -6.85 6.80
C GLN A 236 -3.49 -8.16 7.55
N PHE A 237 -3.74 -8.10 8.86
CA PHE A 237 -4.08 -9.26 9.68
C PHE A 237 -5.35 -9.97 9.19
N MET A 238 -6.40 -9.20 8.93
CA MET A 238 -7.66 -9.74 8.43
C MET A 238 -7.54 -10.29 7.01
N THR A 239 -6.78 -9.64 6.12
CA THR A 239 -6.50 -10.17 4.78
C THR A 239 -5.83 -11.54 4.84
N VAL A 240 -4.90 -11.75 5.78
CA VAL A 240 -4.26 -13.06 6.00
C VAL A 240 -5.27 -14.10 6.49
N ALA A 241 -6.17 -13.73 7.41
CA ALA A 241 -7.24 -14.61 7.87
C ALA A 241 -8.15 -15.05 6.70
N VAL A 242 -8.54 -14.11 5.82
CA VAL A 242 -9.34 -14.40 4.61
C VAL A 242 -8.58 -15.31 3.65
N LEU A 243 -7.28 -15.08 3.43
CA LEU A 243 -6.45 -15.92 2.56
C LEU A 243 -6.30 -17.36 3.08
N ILE A 244 -6.15 -17.54 4.40
CA ILE A 244 -6.12 -18.87 5.03
C ILE A 244 -7.43 -19.59 4.78
N LEU A 245 -8.56 -18.94 5.04
CA LEU A 245 -9.88 -19.52 4.85
C LEU A 245 -10.13 -19.90 3.38
N GLY A 246 -9.91 -18.95 2.46
CA GLY A 246 -10.13 -19.18 1.03
C GLY A 246 -9.25 -20.29 0.46
N SER A 247 -7.96 -20.29 0.80
CA SER A 247 -7.03 -21.31 0.31
C SER A 247 -7.27 -22.68 0.96
N GLY A 248 -7.68 -22.71 2.24
CA GLY A 248 -8.08 -23.94 2.92
C GLY A 248 -9.29 -24.59 2.25
N THR A 249 -10.31 -23.81 1.87
CA THR A 249 -11.45 -24.30 1.08
C THR A 249 -11.01 -24.87 -0.27
N THR A 250 -10.10 -24.20 -0.97
CA THR A 250 -9.54 -24.73 -2.23
C THR A 250 -8.79 -26.06 -2.03
N ILE A 251 -8.01 -26.21 -0.96
CA ILE A 251 -7.30 -27.45 -0.64
C ILE A 251 -8.28 -28.58 -0.27
N ALA A 252 -9.29 -28.27 0.54
CA ALA A 252 -10.30 -29.25 0.93
C ALA A 252 -11.02 -29.84 -0.30
N GLN A 253 -11.40 -28.98 -1.25
CA GLN A 253 -12.02 -29.41 -2.52
C GLN A 253 -11.06 -30.19 -3.41
N LEU A 254 -9.80 -29.79 -3.49
CA LEU A 254 -8.77 -30.53 -4.22
C LEU A 254 -8.57 -31.94 -3.66
N SER A 255 -8.73 -32.11 -2.35
CA SER A 255 -8.67 -33.41 -1.68
C SER A 255 -9.95 -34.24 -1.79
N SER A 256 -10.99 -33.73 -2.46
CA SER A 256 -12.35 -34.30 -2.45
C SER A 256 -12.87 -34.55 -1.03
N GLU A 257 -12.58 -33.62 -0.11
CA GLU A 257 -12.98 -33.68 1.31
C GLU A 257 -12.45 -34.91 2.08
N LYS A 258 -11.43 -35.59 1.56
CA LYS A 258 -10.78 -36.73 2.24
C LYS A 258 -9.90 -36.29 3.42
N ILE A 259 -9.44 -35.03 3.39
CA ILE A 259 -8.64 -34.42 4.45
C ILE A 259 -9.58 -33.56 5.30
N CYS A 260 -9.43 -33.67 6.63
CA CYS A 260 -10.17 -32.86 7.60
C CYS A 260 -9.98 -31.35 7.29
N TYR A 261 -11.07 -30.58 7.17
CA TYR A 261 -11.04 -29.18 6.77
C TYR A 261 -10.07 -28.31 7.59
N VAL A 262 -10.07 -28.44 8.92
CA VAL A 262 -9.12 -27.72 9.78
C VAL A 262 -7.66 -28.02 9.44
N ALA A 263 -7.35 -29.25 9.02
CA ALA A 263 -6.00 -29.61 8.59
C ALA A 263 -5.62 -28.91 7.28
N CYS A 264 -6.57 -28.72 6.35
CA CYS A 264 -6.35 -27.93 5.12
C CYS A 264 -5.98 -26.48 5.43
N LEU A 265 -6.65 -25.85 6.40
CA LEU A 265 -6.31 -24.50 6.87
C LEU A 265 -4.90 -24.45 7.48
N ILE A 266 -4.56 -25.44 8.32
CA ILE A 266 -3.24 -25.54 8.95
C ILE A 266 -2.13 -25.74 7.90
N ILE A 267 -2.36 -26.57 6.88
CA ILE A 267 -1.39 -26.78 5.79
C ILE A 267 -1.07 -25.46 5.11
N PHE A 268 -2.08 -24.68 4.72
CA PHE A 268 -1.84 -23.39 4.10
C PHE A 268 -1.17 -22.39 5.03
N MET A 269 -1.56 -22.37 6.31
CA MET A 269 -0.92 -21.55 7.34
C MET A 269 0.57 -21.85 7.46
N VAL A 270 0.98 -23.13 7.52
CA VAL A 270 2.41 -23.52 7.61
C VAL A 270 3.18 -23.12 6.35
N VAL A 271 2.60 -23.34 5.17
CA VAL A 271 3.18 -22.90 3.89
C VAL A 271 3.37 -21.37 3.90
N GLY A 272 2.36 -20.64 4.36
CA GLY A 272 2.40 -19.20 4.54
C GLY A 272 3.45 -18.72 5.54
N MET A 273 3.64 -19.42 6.66
CA MET A 273 4.71 -19.12 7.62
C MET A 273 6.10 -19.26 6.99
N VAL A 274 6.34 -20.33 6.23
CA VAL A 274 7.62 -20.59 5.55
C VAL A 274 7.88 -19.51 4.50
N PHE A 275 6.92 -19.24 3.62
CA PHE A 275 7.05 -18.21 2.60
C PHE A 275 7.14 -16.80 3.19
N GLY A 276 6.41 -16.53 4.27
CA GLY A 276 6.44 -15.27 5.01
C GLY A 276 7.77 -14.97 5.67
N SER A 277 8.59 -15.99 5.95
CA SER A 277 9.93 -15.83 6.50
C SER A 277 10.95 -15.24 5.50
N ILE A 278 10.60 -15.23 4.20
CA ILE A 278 11.45 -14.73 3.12
C ILE A 278 11.40 -13.19 3.11
N ARG A 279 12.47 -12.53 3.59
CA ARG A 279 12.52 -11.08 3.80
C ARG A 279 12.81 -10.24 2.55
N SER A 280 13.34 -10.86 1.50
CA SER A 280 13.82 -10.14 0.32
C SER A 280 13.19 -10.69 -0.94
N LEU A 281 12.37 -9.87 -1.58
CA LEU A 281 11.85 -10.15 -2.92
C LEU A 281 12.43 -9.11 -3.87
N GLN A 282 13.73 -9.20 -4.18
CA GLN A 282 14.36 -8.35 -5.20
C GLN A 282 13.76 -8.53 -6.61
N ARG A 283 12.76 -9.42 -6.79
CA ARG A 283 12.10 -9.75 -8.06
C ARG A 283 10.57 -9.85 -7.97
N ILE A 284 9.91 -9.04 -7.13
CA ILE A 284 8.42 -9.03 -7.06
C ILE A 284 7.81 -8.80 -8.46
N GLY A 285 8.42 -7.94 -9.28
CA GLY A 285 7.90 -7.63 -10.62
C GLY A 285 7.75 -8.84 -11.56
N TRP A 286 8.62 -9.86 -11.46
CA TRP A 286 8.49 -11.08 -12.27
C TRP A 286 7.39 -12.01 -11.76
N LEU A 287 7.29 -12.17 -10.43
CA LEU A 287 6.21 -12.93 -9.80
C LEU A 287 4.85 -12.31 -10.07
N ALA A 288 4.77 -10.98 -10.04
CA ALA A 288 3.55 -10.24 -10.38
C ALA A 288 3.15 -10.46 -11.85
N ASN A 289 4.10 -10.40 -12.78
CA ASN A 289 3.83 -10.71 -14.19
C ASN A 289 3.29 -12.15 -14.35
N LEU A 290 3.95 -13.14 -13.73
CA LEU A 290 3.49 -14.52 -13.74
C LEU A 290 2.08 -14.68 -13.16
N SER A 291 1.80 -14.02 -12.02
CA SER A 291 0.49 -14.07 -11.36
C SER A 291 -0.63 -13.54 -12.25
N VAL A 292 -0.41 -12.45 -12.99
CA VAL A 292 -1.41 -11.90 -13.92
C VAL A 292 -1.75 -12.92 -15.03
N TRP A 293 -0.77 -13.60 -15.60
CA TRP A 293 -1.03 -14.61 -16.64
C TRP A 293 -1.71 -15.86 -16.12
N ILE A 294 -1.33 -16.32 -14.92
CA ILE A 294 -2.01 -17.45 -14.27
C ILE A 294 -3.48 -17.11 -14.04
N ASN A 295 -3.76 -15.91 -13.54
CA ASN A 295 -5.11 -15.41 -13.38
C ASN A 295 -5.86 -15.38 -14.72
N ILE A 296 -5.30 -14.80 -15.79
CA ILE A 296 -5.94 -14.80 -17.13
C ILE A 296 -6.34 -16.22 -17.57
N VAL A 297 -5.46 -17.20 -17.39
CA VAL A 297 -5.74 -18.61 -17.72
C VAL A 297 -6.90 -19.14 -16.86
N SER A 298 -6.90 -18.86 -15.56
CA SER A 298 -8.01 -19.21 -14.66
C SER A 298 -9.36 -18.66 -15.13
N PHE A 299 -9.42 -17.40 -15.57
CA PHE A 299 -10.68 -16.80 -16.05
C PHE A 299 -11.20 -17.54 -17.28
N ILE A 300 -10.31 -17.84 -18.22
CA ILE A 300 -10.65 -18.54 -19.47
C ILE A 300 -11.17 -19.95 -19.16
N ILE A 301 -10.55 -20.67 -18.23
CA ILE A 301 -11.01 -22.00 -17.81
C ILE A 301 -12.46 -21.93 -17.32
N ILE A 302 -12.80 -20.93 -16.50
CA ILE A 302 -14.16 -20.79 -15.95
C ILE A 302 -15.16 -20.35 -17.01
N MET A 303 -14.78 -19.45 -17.91
CA MET A 303 -15.64 -19.06 -19.03
C MET A 303 -15.97 -20.27 -19.92
N VAL A 304 -14.98 -21.12 -20.20
CA VAL A 304 -15.21 -22.36 -20.94
C VAL A 304 -16.10 -23.32 -20.14
N ALA A 305 -15.87 -23.45 -18.83
CA ALA A 305 -16.67 -24.30 -17.97
C ALA A 305 -18.15 -23.86 -17.96
N CYS A 306 -18.44 -22.57 -17.74
CA CYS A 306 -19.82 -22.08 -17.67
C CYS A 306 -20.56 -22.06 -19.00
N ALA A 307 -19.83 -21.96 -20.12
CA ALA A 307 -20.45 -22.01 -21.45
C ALA A 307 -20.87 -23.43 -21.86
N ASN A 308 -20.19 -24.47 -21.34
CA ASN A 308 -20.37 -25.85 -21.80
C ASN A 308 -21.02 -26.78 -20.76
N TYR A 309 -20.96 -26.45 -19.47
CA TYR A 309 -21.38 -27.34 -18.39
C TYR A 309 -22.27 -26.62 -17.37
N PRO A 310 -23.23 -27.32 -16.75
CA PRO A 310 -24.02 -26.77 -15.66
C PRO A 310 -23.15 -26.50 -14.44
N ILE A 311 -23.62 -25.62 -13.56
CA ILE A 311 -22.98 -25.36 -12.27
C ILE A 311 -23.18 -26.54 -11.31
N ASP A 312 -22.30 -26.68 -10.32
CA ASP A 312 -22.52 -27.59 -9.21
C ASP A 312 -23.62 -27.06 -8.28
N TYR A 313 -24.86 -27.48 -8.54
CA TYR A 313 -26.01 -27.08 -7.74
C TYR A 313 -25.88 -27.48 -6.27
N SER A 314 -25.23 -28.61 -5.97
CA SER A 314 -25.08 -29.07 -4.59
C SER A 314 -24.18 -28.14 -3.78
N ALA A 315 -23.09 -27.66 -4.38
CA ALA A 315 -22.20 -26.69 -3.75
C ALA A 315 -22.91 -25.34 -3.54
N VAL A 316 -23.73 -24.90 -4.51
CA VAL A 316 -24.47 -23.63 -4.39
C VAL A 316 -25.57 -23.70 -3.34
N THR A 317 -26.39 -24.76 -3.32
CA THR A 317 -27.49 -24.85 -2.35
C THR A 317 -27.02 -25.07 -0.92
N ASN A 318 -25.82 -25.61 -0.74
CA ASN A 318 -25.20 -25.75 0.55
C ASN A 318 -24.64 -24.42 1.07
N SER A 319 -24.03 -23.60 0.20
CA SER A 319 -23.34 -22.33 0.56
C SER A 319 -24.18 -21.06 0.49
N THR A 320 -25.42 -21.15 0.01
CA THR A 320 -26.31 -19.99 -0.19
C THR A 320 -27.70 -20.21 0.38
N LEU A 321 -28.50 -19.14 0.44
CA LEU A 321 -29.92 -19.18 0.81
C LEU A 321 -30.82 -19.81 -0.27
N ILE A 322 -30.30 -20.01 -1.49
CA ILE A 322 -31.05 -20.62 -2.60
C ILE A 322 -31.08 -22.13 -2.38
N LYS A 323 -32.24 -22.70 -2.02
CA LYS A 323 -32.38 -24.15 -1.75
C LYS A 323 -33.09 -24.93 -2.87
N SER A 324 -33.89 -24.26 -3.70
CA SER A 324 -34.60 -24.87 -4.83
C SER A 324 -33.84 -24.64 -6.13
N ILE A 325 -33.77 -25.70 -6.96
CA ILE A 325 -33.17 -25.63 -8.29
C ILE A 325 -34.27 -25.23 -9.29
N GLU A 326 -34.21 -23.99 -9.73
CA GLU A 326 -35.04 -23.40 -10.79
C GLU A 326 -34.23 -23.15 -12.07
N PRO A 327 -34.90 -22.95 -13.24
CA PRO A 327 -34.24 -22.43 -14.42
C PRO A 327 -33.45 -21.15 -14.13
N ILE A 328 -32.37 -20.94 -14.87
CA ILE A 328 -31.52 -19.75 -14.73
C ILE A 328 -32.34 -18.49 -15.03
N LYS A 329 -32.32 -17.54 -14.10
CA LYS A 329 -32.99 -16.24 -14.23
C LYS A 329 -31.95 -15.13 -14.21
N LEU A 330 -32.15 -14.18 -15.12
CA LEU A 330 -31.27 -13.04 -15.31
C LEU A 330 -32.05 -11.77 -15.05
N PHE A 331 -31.42 -10.83 -14.35
CA PHE A 331 -32.04 -9.55 -13.99
C PHE A 331 -31.19 -8.39 -14.49
N ALA A 332 -31.86 -7.44 -15.16
CA ALA A 332 -31.23 -6.18 -15.58
C ALA A 332 -30.99 -5.25 -14.38
N GLY A 333 -31.90 -5.23 -13.41
CA GLY A 333 -31.77 -4.52 -12.14
C GLY A 333 -31.59 -5.48 -10.95
N PRO A 334 -31.68 -4.96 -9.71
CA PRO A 334 -31.50 -5.78 -8.52
C PRO A 334 -32.48 -6.97 -8.50
N PRO A 335 -31.99 -8.20 -8.32
CA PRO A 335 -32.85 -9.38 -8.24
C PRO A 335 -33.80 -9.31 -7.04
N PRO A 336 -35.02 -9.85 -7.17
CA PRO A 336 -35.94 -10.05 -6.04
C PRO A 336 -35.32 -10.89 -4.93
N ASP A 337 -35.80 -10.73 -3.69
CA ASP A 337 -35.25 -11.34 -2.48
C ASP A 337 -35.10 -12.88 -2.56
N GLN A 338 -36.01 -13.56 -3.26
CA GLN A 338 -35.96 -15.01 -3.45
C GLN A 338 -34.73 -15.50 -4.26
N TYR A 339 -34.06 -14.62 -4.99
CA TYR A 339 -32.87 -14.94 -5.80
C TYR A 339 -31.57 -14.43 -5.18
N GLN A 340 -31.63 -13.84 -3.99
CA GLN A 340 -30.44 -13.38 -3.26
C GLN A 340 -29.76 -14.53 -2.52
N GLN A 341 -28.43 -14.59 -2.59
CA GLN A 341 -27.67 -15.74 -2.08
C GLN A 341 -27.27 -15.64 -0.60
N GLN A 342 -27.09 -14.44 -0.06
CA GLN A 342 -26.49 -14.22 1.27
C GLN A 342 -27.42 -13.50 2.26
N ALA A 343 -28.21 -12.54 1.77
CA ALA A 343 -29.16 -11.82 2.60
C ALA A 343 -30.33 -11.32 1.75
N THR A 344 -31.49 -11.10 2.36
CA THR A 344 -32.65 -10.52 1.68
C THR A 344 -32.64 -8.99 1.71
N GLY A 345 -33.40 -8.36 0.81
CA GLY A 345 -33.57 -6.92 0.73
C GLY A 345 -32.30 -6.17 0.34
N PHE A 346 -32.18 -4.94 0.87
CA PHE A 346 -31.05 -4.06 0.57
C PHE A 346 -29.70 -4.62 1.06
N ALA A 347 -29.70 -5.40 2.15
CA ALA A 347 -28.49 -6.03 2.66
C ALA A 347 -27.89 -7.04 1.66
N GLY A 348 -28.73 -7.78 0.92
CA GLY A 348 -28.27 -8.70 -0.13
C GLY A 348 -27.51 -7.99 -1.24
N GLN A 349 -28.09 -6.90 -1.74
CA GLN A 349 -27.48 -6.06 -2.78
C GLN A 349 -26.13 -5.49 -2.31
N PHE A 350 -26.10 -4.96 -1.08
CA PHE A 350 -24.91 -4.33 -0.53
C PHE A 350 -23.82 -5.34 -0.17
N ASN A 351 -24.15 -6.60 0.15
CA ASN A 351 -23.15 -7.67 0.28
C ASN A 351 -22.42 -7.93 -1.04
N GLY A 352 -23.11 -7.90 -2.18
CA GLY A 352 -22.47 -7.89 -3.50
C GLY A 352 -21.53 -6.69 -3.67
N ILE A 353 -21.96 -5.49 -3.27
CA ILE A 353 -21.14 -4.27 -3.34
C ILE A 353 -19.91 -4.38 -2.42
N ASN A 354 -20.03 -4.97 -1.23
CA ASN A 354 -18.90 -5.20 -0.33
C ASN A 354 -17.83 -6.08 -0.99
N GLN A 355 -18.24 -7.13 -1.71
CA GLN A 355 -17.31 -7.96 -2.48
C GLN A 355 -16.67 -7.19 -3.64
N MET A 356 -17.40 -6.29 -4.30
CA MET A 356 -16.83 -5.39 -5.31
C MET A 356 -15.74 -4.49 -4.71
N VAL A 357 -16.03 -3.86 -3.57
CA VAL A 357 -15.09 -2.96 -2.88
C VAL A 357 -13.87 -3.74 -2.38
N TYR A 358 -14.08 -4.93 -1.82
CA TYR A 358 -13.00 -5.83 -1.44
C TYR A 358 -12.06 -6.09 -2.62
N SER A 359 -12.61 -6.41 -3.80
CA SER A 359 -11.86 -6.66 -5.03
C SER A 359 -11.24 -5.43 -5.69
N TYR A 360 -11.58 -4.21 -5.26
CA TYR A 360 -10.90 -2.97 -5.68
C TYR A 360 -9.89 -2.45 -4.64
N GLY A 361 -9.73 -3.17 -3.53
CA GLY A 361 -8.77 -2.84 -2.50
C GLY A 361 -7.33 -2.98 -2.98
N GLY A 362 -6.52 -1.92 -2.84
CA GLY A 362 -5.08 -1.99 -3.12
C GLY A 362 -4.31 -0.67 -2.98
N ALA A 363 -5.00 0.45 -2.77
CA ALA A 363 -4.37 1.76 -2.60
C ALA A 363 -3.35 1.82 -1.44
N LEU A 364 -3.49 0.93 -0.45
CA LEU A 364 -2.60 0.79 0.70
C LEU A 364 -1.12 0.63 0.29
N LEU A 365 -0.83 -0.12 -0.78
CA LEU A 365 0.53 -0.42 -1.19
C LEU A 365 1.11 0.63 -2.15
N PHE A 366 0.33 1.62 -2.59
CA PHE A 366 0.75 2.55 -3.64
C PHE A 366 1.95 3.39 -3.23
N ILE A 367 2.03 3.83 -1.97
CA ILE A 367 3.18 4.57 -1.46
C ILE A 367 4.45 3.72 -1.47
N ALA A 368 4.34 2.43 -1.11
CA ALA A 368 5.46 1.50 -1.18
C ALA A 368 5.87 1.24 -2.65
N PHE A 369 4.91 1.10 -3.56
CA PHE A 369 5.20 0.95 -4.99
C PHE A 369 5.89 2.19 -5.57
N LEU A 370 5.43 3.39 -5.21
CA LEU A 370 6.03 4.67 -5.60
C LEU A 370 7.46 4.81 -5.06
N ALA A 371 7.71 4.36 -3.83
CA ALA A 371 9.02 4.37 -3.20
C ALA A 371 10.05 3.49 -3.92
N GLU A 372 9.59 2.45 -4.62
CA GLU A 372 10.42 1.53 -5.41
C GLU A 372 10.61 1.96 -6.87
N MET A 373 9.86 2.97 -7.35
CA MET A 373 9.95 3.44 -8.72
C MET A 373 11.20 4.27 -8.98
N ARG A 374 11.89 3.96 -10.07
CA ARG A 374 13.01 4.78 -10.56
C ARG A 374 12.58 6.20 -10.96
N HIS A 375 11.38 6.32 -11.55
CA HIS A 375 10.82 7.62 -11.97
C HIS A 375 9.33 7.70 -11.59
N PRO A 376 9.03 8.16 -10.36
CA PRO A 376 7.67 8.21 -9.82
C PRO A 376 6.69 9.08 -10.62
N TRP A 377 7.17 10.02 -11.44
CA TRP A 377 6.35 10.80 -12.37
C TRP A 377 5.58 9.95 -13.38
N ASP A 378 6.06 8.74 -13.72
CA ASP A 378 5.40 7.83 -14.66
C ASP A 378 4.37 6.91 -13.99
N PHE A 379 4.17 6.98 -12.67
CA PHE A 379 3.28 6.07 -11.93
C PHE A 379 1.85 6.05 -12.48
N TRP A 380 1.31 7.22 -12.80
CA TRP A 380 -0.07 7.37 -13.31
C TRP A 380 -0.33 6.52 -14.56
N LYS A 381 0.69 6.28 -15.40
CA LYS A 381 0.58 5.45 -16.61
C LYS A 381 0.31 3.99 -16.23
N GLY A 382 1.12 3.45 -15.31
CA GLY A 382 0.96 2.09 -14.81
C GLY A 382 -0.37 1.90 -14.08
N MET A 383 -0.73 2.86 -13.22
CA MET A 383 -1.97 2.87 -12.46
C MET A 383 -3.22 2.92 -13.37
N LEU A 384 -3.27 3.85 -14.32
CA LEU A 384 -4.43 4.00 -15.21
C LEU A 384 -4.61 2.77 -16.11
N CYS A 385 -3.51 2.25 -16.67
CA CYS A 385 -3.55 1.00 -17.45
C CYS A 385 -4.03 -0.18 -16.60
N ALA A 386 -3.54 -0.34 -15.37
CA ALA A 386 -3.93 -1.43 -14.48
C ALA A 386 -5.42 -1.32 -14.12
N GLN A 387 -5.86 -0.14 -13.68
CA GLN A 387 -7.25 0.08 -13.27
C GLN A 387 -8.23 -0.12 -14.43
N THR A 388 -7.86 0.32 -15.64
CA THR A 388 -8.67 0.12 -16.84
C THR A 388 -8.76 -1.36 -17.20
N PHE A 389 -7.62 -2.07 -17.17
CA PHE A 389 -7.57 -3.51 -17.41
C PHE A 389 -8.43 -4.29 -16.39
N ILE A 390 -8.28 -4.01 -15.10
CA ILE A 390 -9.07 -4.64 -14.03
C ILE A 390 -10.56 -4.37 -14.23
N CYS A 391 -10.95 -3.12 -14.50
CA CYS A 391 -12.35 -2.74 -14.72
C CYS A 391 -12.98 -3.50 -15.90
N VAL A 392 -12.28 -3.55 -17.04
CA VAL A 392 -12.74 -4.30 -18.21
C VAL A 392 -12.87 -5.79 -17.90
N VAL A 393 -11.86 -6.38 -17.25
CA VAL A 393 -11.89 -7.81 -16.88
C VAL A 393 -13.05 -8.09 -15.92
N TYR A 394 -13.26 -7.28 -14.88
CA TYR A 394 -14.33 -7.49 -13.90
C TYR A 394 -15.72 -7.42 -14.53
N ILE A 395 -15.96 -6.42 -15.37
CA ILE A 395 -17.23 -6.26 -16.08
C ILE A 395 -17.44 -7.42 -17.05
N PHE A 396 -16.46 -7.70 -17.91
CA PHE A 396 -16.59 -8.73 -18.93
C PHE A 396 -16.75 -10.12 -18.32
N PHE A 397 -15.85 -10.52 -17.41
CA PHE A 397 -15.89 -11.82 -16.77
C PHE A 397 -17.14 -11.99 -15.90
N GLY A 398 -17.46 -10.99 -15.07
CA GLY A 398 -18.61 -11.05 -14.19
C GLY A 398 -19.93 -11.12 -14.95
N ALA A 399 -20.11 -10.29 -15.97
CA ALA A 399 -21.31 -10.30 -16.81
C ALA A 399 -21.43 -11.59 -17.62
N PHE A 400 -20.32 -12.12 -18.16
CA PHE A 400 -20.33 -13.37 -18.91
C PHE A 400 -20.76 -14.55 -18.04
N VAL A 401 -20.11 -14.75 -16.90
CA VAL A 401 -20.42 -15.87 -16.00
C VAL A 401 -21.84 -15.72 -15.43
N TYR A 402 -22.25 -14.52 -15.05
CA TYR A 402 -23.62 -14.27 -14.61
C TYR A 402 -24.64 -14.53 -15.72
N GLY A 403 -24.33 -14.24 -16.98
CA GLY A 403 -25.19 -14.57 -18.11
C GLY A 403 -25.43 -16.08 -18.30
N HIS A 404 -24.47 -16.92 -17.87
CA HIS A 404 -24.58 -18.38 -17.96
C HIS A 404 -25.16 -19.02 -16.70
N TYR A 405 -24.80 -18.56 -15.50
CA TYR A 405 -25.21 -19.18 -14.24
C TYR A 405 -26.29 -18.42 -13.48
N GLY A 406 -26.58 -17.17 -13.84
CA GLY A 406 -27.61 -16.32 -13.24
C GLY A 406 -27.53 -16.27 -11.72
N GLN A 407 -28.65 -16.54 -11.05
CA GLN A 407 -28.80 -16.50 -9.60
C GLN A 407 -27.83 -17.42 -8.85
N TYR A 408 -27.24 -18.43 -9.52
CA TYR A 408 -26.32 -19.38 -8.90
C TYR A 408 -24.85 -18.94 -8.89
N SER A 409 -24.56 -17.73 -9.39
CA SER A 409 -23.18 -17.22 -9.49
C SER A 409 -22.58 -16.97 -8.10
N ALA A 410 -21.92 -17.97 -7.52
CA ALA A 410 -21.38 -17.92 -6.17
C ALA A 410 -20.19 -16.94 -6.03
N SER A 411 -19.98 -16.44 -4.81
CA SER A 411 -18.92 -15.46 -4.52
C SER A 411 -17.50 -15.97 -4.64
N ASN A 412 -17.33 -17.30 -4.65
CA ASN A 412 -16.09 -17.93 -5.07
C ASN A 412 -16.40 -18.87 -6.23
N ILE A 413 -16.48 -18.33 -7.44
CA ILE A 413 -16.93 -19.11 -8.60
C ILE A 413 -16.07 -20.36 -8.87
N ASN A 414 -14.80 -20.32 -8.45
CA ASN A 414 -13.84 -21.41 -8.62
C ASN A 414 -14.32 -22.73 -8.00
N THR A 415 -15.13 -22.65 -6.94
CA THR A 415 -15.54 -23.80 -6.14
C THR A 415 -16.81 -24.48 -6.63
N VAL A 416 -17.47 -23.92 -7.64
CA VAL A 416 -18.79 -24.37 -8.11
C VAL A 416 -18.81 -24.77 -9.58
N ILE A 417 -17.69 -24.63 -10.30
CA ILE A 417 -17.59 -25.02 -11.71
C ILE A 417 -17.50 -26.54 -11.92
N GLN A 418 -18.06 -27.01 -13.03
CA GLN A 418 -17.94 -28.39 -13.51
C GLN A 418 -17.32 -28.42 -14.92
N PRO A 419 -16.72 -29.55 -15.36
CA PRO A 419 -16.45 -30.78 -14.61
C PRO A 419 -15.31 -30.62 -13.60
N PHE A 420 -15.25 -31.52 -12.61
CA PHE A 420 -14.23 -31.55 -11.54
C PHE A 420 -12.77 -31.40 -12.03
N ARG A 421 -12.45 -31.83 -13.26
CA ARG A 421 -11.10 -31.66 -13.85
C ARG A 421 -10.74 -30.20 -14.11
N LEU A 422 -11.67 -29.40 -14.65
CA LEU A 422 -11.46 -27.97 -14.87
C LEU A 422 -11.41 -27.21 -13.54
N GLN A 423 -12.30 -27.61 -12.62
CA GLN A 423 -12.29 -27.10 -11.24
C GLN A 423 -10.94 -27.35 -10.56
N THR A 424 -10.43 -28.58 -10.64
CA THR A 424 -9.12 -28.97 -10.09
C THR A 424 -8.00 -28.14 -10.69
N ALA A 425 -7.95 -28.00 -12.01
CA ALA A 425 -6.93 -27.19 -12.68
C ALA A 425 -6.96 -25.74 -12.18
N ASN A 426 -8.16 -25.15 -12.11
CA ASN A 426 -8.33 -23.78 -11.65
C ASN A 426 -8.00 -23.60 -10.15
N ASN A 427 -8.34 -24.57 -9.31
CA ASN A 427 -8.01 -24.59 -7.89
C ASN A 427 -6.48 -24.63 -7.67
N VAL A 428 -5.75 -25.42 -8.45
CA VAL A 428 -4.28 -25.45 -8.41
C VAL A 428 -3.68 -24.10 -8.80
N LEU A 429 -4.17 -23.48 -9.88
CA LEU A 429 -3.75 -22.14 -10.30
C LEU A 429 -4.05 -21.08 -9.22
N GLY A 430 -5.23 -21.16 -8.61
CA GLY A 430 -5.66 -20.30 -7.51
C GLY A 430 -4.77 -20.42 -6.26
N LEU A 431 -4.30 -21.62 -5.92
CA LEU A 431 -3.35 -21.81 -4.82
C LEU A 431 -1.98 -21.19 -5.12
N ILE A 432 -1.54 -21.23 -6.38
CA ILE A 432 -0.28 -20.59 -6.79
C ILE A 432 -0.40 -19.07 -6.67
N THR A 433 -1.48 -18.47 -7.17
CA THR A 433 -1.68 -17.01 -7.07
C THR A 433 -1.92 -16.59 -5.62
N GLY A 434 -2.64 -17.41 -4.83
CA GLY A 434 -2.81 -17.22 -3.38
C GLY A 434 -1.49 -17.28 -2.61
N ALA A 435 -0.56 -18.17 -2.98
CA ALA A 435 0.78 -18.20 -2.40
C ALA A 435 1.61 -16.97 -2.78
N ILE A 436 1.49 -16.46 -4.02
CA ILE A 436 2.14 -15.20 -4.44
C ILE A 436 1.56 -14.01 -3.66
N ALA A 437 0.24 -13.93 -3.50
CA ALA A 437 -0.42 -12.90 -2.69
C ALA A 437 0.06 -12.98 -1.23
N CYS A 438 0.09 -14.18 -0.65
CA CYS A 438 0.64 -14.41 0.68
C CYS A 438 2.08 -13.89 0.80
N LEU A 439 2.95 -14.20 -0.16
CA LEU A 439 4.33 -13.71 -0.19
C LEU A 439 4.41 -12.17 -0.20
N MET A 440 3.56 -11.50 -0.98
CA MET A 440 3.52 -10.04 -1.08
C MET A 440 2.99 -9.40 0.19
N TYR A 441 1.81 -9.82 0.66
CA TYR A 441 1.17 -9.28 1.85
C TYR A 441 1.96 -9.60 3.12
N MET A 442 2.69 -10.71 3.19
CA MET A 442 3.44 -11.08 4.39
C MET A 442 4.80 -10.37 4.49
N ASN A 443 5.48 -10.10 3.36
CA ASN A 443 6.70 -9.29 3.36
C ASN A 443 6.45 -7.86 3.80
N VAL A 444 5.30 -7.30 3.42
CA VAL A 444 4.92 -5.93 3.76
C VAL A 444 4.17 -5.90 5.09
N GLY A 445 3.16 -6.74 5.29
CA GLY A 445 2.27 -6.78 6.45
C GLY A 445 3.01 -7.05 7.76
N MET A 446 3.66 -8.22 7.92
CA MET A 446 4.35 -8.53 9.18
C MET A 446 5.51 -7.60 9.49
N LYS A 447 6.19 -7.10 8.47
CA LYS A 447 7.20 -6.07 8.64
C LYS A 447 6.58 -4.76 9.12
N THR A 448 5.44 -4.35 8.56
CA THR A 448 4.70 -3.15 8.99
C THR A 448 4.20 -3.30 10.43
N VAL A 449 3.62 -4.46 10.79
CA VAL A 449 3.21 -4.73 12.17
C VAL A 449 4.40 -4.66 13.12
N TYR A 450 5.54 -5.26 12.76
CA TYR A 450 6.74 -5.20 13.59
C TYR A 450 7.27 -3.77 13.74
N VAL A 451 7.41 -3.04 12.65
CA VAL A 451 8.01 -1.69 12.67
C VAL A 451 7.06 -0.71 13.36
N GLU A 452 5.80 -0.69 12.95
CA GLU A 452 4.88 0.40 13.31
C GLU A 452 4.13 0.13 14.62
N VAL A 453 3.98 -1.13 15.06
CA VAL A 453 3.34 -1.47 16.35
C VAL A 453 4.40 -1.88 17.37
N PHE A 454 5.15 -2.93 17.07
CA PHE A 454 6.08 -3.51 18.05
C PHE A 454 7.30 -2.62 18.33
N GLN A 455 7.91 -2.05 17.30
CA GLN A 455 9.09 -1.19 17.47
C GLN A 455 8.70 0.24 17.88
N GLU A 456 7.71 0.86 17.22
CA GLU A 456 7.33 2.24 17.53
C GLU A 456 6.47 2.39 18.81
N ILE A 457 5.45 1.56 19.03
CA ILE A 457 4.53 1.71 20.17
C ILE A 457 5.05 0.96 21.40
N LEU A 458 5.55 -0.26 21.23
CA LEU A 458 6.03 -1.10 22.33
C LEU A 458 7.54 -0.98 22.59
N GLY A 459 8.25 -0.14 21.82
CA GLY A 459 9.68 0.14 22.02
C GLY A 459 10.61 -1.05 21.76
N LEU A 460 10.19 -2.05 20.98
CA LEU A 460 11.00 -3.22 20.70
C LEU A 460 12.21 -2.89 19.81
N PRO A 461 13.29 -3.70 19.89
CA PRO A 461 14.52 -3.42 19.14
C PRO A 461 14.27 -3.35 17.63
N PRO A 462 14.99 -2.48 16.90
CA PRO A 462 14.86 -2.39 15.46
C PRO A 462 15.09 -3.74 14.77
N ILE A 463 14.31 -4.02 13.73
CA ILE A 463 14.34 -5.29 12.98
C ILE A 463 15.69 -5.56 12.27
N THR A 464 16.56 -4.54 12.19
CA THR A 464 17.93 -4.63 11.68
C THR A 464 18.88 -5.28 12.68
N THR A 465 18.62 -5.11 13.98
CA THR A 465 19.41 -5.69 15.07
C THR A 465 19.23 -7.20 15.15
N ARG A 466 20.24 -7.92 15.67
CA ARG A 466 20.16 -9.39 15.84
C ARG A 466 19.00 -9.79 16.74
N LYS A 467 18.75 -9.04 17.83
CA LYS A 467 17.64 -9.27 18.77
C LYS A 467 16.29 -9.06 18.08
N GLY A 468 16.10 -7.94 17.39
CA GLY A 468 14.85 -7.66 16.67
C GLY A 468 14.57 -8.66 15.55
N ARG A 469 15.62 -9.17 14.90
CA ARG A 469 15.50 -10.22 13.89
C ARG A 469 14.94 -11.53 14.45
N TRP A 470 15.48 -12.01 15.57
CA TRP A 470 14.96 -13.22 16.22
C TRP A 470 13.54 -13.02 16.75
N LEU A 471 13.25 -11.84 17.30
CA LEU A 471 11.91 -11.52 17.77
C LEU A 471 10.89 -11.54 16.63
N TRP A 472 11.24 -11.00 15.47
CA TRP A 472 10.40 -11.07 14.28
C TRP A 472 10.12 -12.51 13.84
N TYR A 473 11.15 -13.37 13.80
CA TYR A 473 10.96 -14.80 13.49
C TYR A 473 10.11 -15.54 14.52
N ALA A 474 10.10 -15.11 15.78
CA ALA A 474 9.23 -15.68 16.81
C ALA A 474 7.78 -15.16 16.74
N LEU A 475 7.60 -13.87 16.44
CA LEU A 475 6.27 -13.25 16.33
C LEU A 475 5.53 -13.65 15.05
N GLY A 476 6.26 -13.99 13.98
CA GLY A 476 5.66 -14.47 12.72
C GLY A 476 4.70 -15.65 12.90
N PRO A 477 5.15 -16.79 13.45
CA PRO A 477 4.28 -17.93 13.73
C PRO A 477 3.08 -17.59 14.63
N LEU A 478 3.28 -16.74 15.65
CA LEU A 478 2.19 -16.31 16.52
C LEU A 478 1.12 -15.52 15.74
N TYR A 479 1.55 -14.60 14.87
CA TYR A 479 0.64 -13.84 14.01
C TYR A 479 -0.18 -14.76 13.10
N TRP A 480 0.46 -15.76 12.49
CA TRP A 480 -0.21 -16.74 11.64
C TRP A 480 -1.20 -17.61 12.42
N ALA A 481 -0.83 -18.06 13.62
CA ALA A 481 -1.72 -18.83 14.48
C ALA A 481 -2.95 -18.01 14.88
N LEU A 482 -2.78 -16.74 15.24
CA LEU A 482 -3.90 -15.85 15.57
C LEU A 482 -4.79 -15.57 14.35
N ALA A 483 -4.19 -15.33 13.17
CA ALA A 483 -4.94 -15.13 11.93
C ALA A 483 -5.74 -16.37 11.53
N PHE A 484 -5.17 -17.56 11.73
CA PHE A 484 -5.86 -18.83 11.56
C PHE A 484 -7.05 -18.95 12.52
N VAL A 485 -6.88 -18.66 13.81
CA VAL A 485 -7.96 -18.72 14.80
C VAL A 485 -9.10 -17.78 14.42
N VAL A 486 -8.79 -16.54 14.02
CA VAL A 486 -9.79 -15.54 13.62
C VAL A 486 -10.49 -15.94 12.32
N GLY A 487 -9.74 -16.41 11.31
CA GLY A 487 -10.31 -16.86 10.04
C GLY A 487 -11.19 -18.11 10.20
N ALA A 488 -10.76 -19.07 11.03
CA ALA A 488 -11.52 -20.27 11.32
C ALA A 488 -12.75 -20.00 12.21
N ALA A 489 -12.74 -18.93 13.01
CA ALA A 489 -13.88 -18.56 13.85
C ALA A 489 -15.09 -18.06 13.03
N VAL A 490 -14.89 -17.56 11.81
CA VAL A 490 -15.98 -17.12 10.91
C VAL A 490 -16.05 -18.05 9.70
N PRO A 491 -16.87 -19.12 9.75
CA PRO A 491 -16.97 -20.15 8.72
C PRO A 491 -17.80 -19.69 7.49
N ASN A 492 -17.62 -18.44 7.06
CA ASN A 492 -18.24 -17.88 5.88
C ASN A 492 -17.26 -16.89 5.23
N LEU A 493 -16.67 -17.29 4.10
CA LEU A 493 -15.69 -16.49 3.38
C LEU A 493 -16.24 -15.15 2.92
N ASN A 494 -17.48 -15.13 2.41
CA ASN A 494 -18.15 -13.91 1.94
C ASN A 494 -18.40 -12.92 3.08
N GLY A 495 -18.87 -13.42 4.22
CA GLY A 495 -19.15 -12.59 5.39
C GLY A 495 -17.89 -11.96 5.97
N ILE A 496 -16.82 -12.74 6.17
CA ILE A 496 -15.54 -12.18 6.65
C ILE A 496 -14.92 -11.23 5.63
N SER A 497 -14.88 -11.57 4.33
CA SER A 497 -14.36 -10.67 3.30
C SER A 497 -15.21 -9.42 3.15
N GLY A 498 -16.54 -9.52 3.31
CA GLY A 498 -17.47 -8.40 3.23
C GLY A 498 -17.27 -7.40 4.36
N ILE A 499 -17.14 -7.87 5.61
CA ILE A 499 -16.83 -7.01 6.76
C ILE A 499 -15.46 -6.33 6.58
N VAL A 500 -14.43 -7.09 6.21
CA VAL A 500 -13.07 -6.57 6.02
C VAL A 500 -13.03 -5.57 4.86
N GLY A 501 -13.76 -5.88 3.78
CA GLY A 501 -14.01 -5.02 2.63
C GLY A 501 -14.58 -3.67 3.05
N ALA A 502 -15.69 -3.68 3.79
CA ALA A 502 -16.43 -2.49 4.18
C ALA A 502 -15.74 -1.65 5.28
N LEU A 503 -15.21 -2.27 6.32
CA LEU A 503 -14.63 -1.57 7.47
C LEU A 503 -13.21 -1.07 7.22
N LEU A 504 -12.40 -1.83 6.49
CA LEU A 504 -10.96 -1.56 6.40
C LEU A 504 -10.58 -1.19 4.97
N ILE A 505 -10.75 -2.10 4.01
CA ILE A 505 -10.28 -1.93 2.63
C ILE A 505 -10.90 -0.69 1.96
N LEU A 506 -12.21 -0.49 2.17
CA LEU A 506 -12.92 0.68 1.66
C LEU A 506 -12.29 1.97 2.17
N ASN A 507 -12.00 2.05 3.48
CA ASN A 507 -11.45 3.26 4.07
C ASN A 507 -10.06 3.58 3.54
N PHE A 508 -9.18 2.58 3.39
CA PHE A 508 -7.85 2.80 2.81
C PHE A 508 -7.87 3.15 1.32
N THR A 509 -8.91 2.75 0.59
CA THR A 509 -9.02 2.99 -0.85
C THR A 509 -9.76 4.28 -1.18
N TYR A 510 -10.80 4.64 -0.45
CA TYR A 510 -11.71 5.73 -0.80
C TYR A 510 -11.67 6.86 0.25
N THR A 511 -11.87 6.53 1.53
CA THR A 511 -12.04 7.53 2.60
C THR A 511 -10.75 8.25 2.95
N PHE A 512 -9.71 7.50 3.33
CA PHE A 512 -8.46 8.06 3.83
C PHE A 512 -7.71 8.88 2.78
N PRO A 513 -7.57 8.45 1.50
CA PRO A 513 -6.96 9.30 0.47
C PRO A 513 -7.66 10.66 0.33
N ALA A 514 -9.00 10.70 0.32
CA ALA A 514 -9.76 11.94 0.25
C ALA A 514 -9.44 12.89 1.42
N PHE A 515 -9.41 12.34 2.64
CA PHE A 515 -9.03 13.08 3.84
C PHE A 515 -7.61 13.63 3.74
N LEU A 516 -6.64 12.78 3.38
CA LEU A 516 -5.25 13.15 3.17
C LEU A 516 -5.07 14.30 2.18
N TYR A 517 -5.81 14.28 1.06
CA TYR A 517 -5.70 15.30 0.03
C TYR A 517 -6.16 16.67 0.52
N ILE A 518 -7.23 16.73 1.32
CA ILE A 518 -7.71 17.98 1.92
C ILE A 518 -6.61 18.60 2.78
N GLY A 519 -6.01 17.83 3.69
CA GLY A 519 -4.93 18.33 4.55
C GLY A 519 -3.70 18.78 3.76
N TYR A 520 -3.30 17.98 2.77
CA TYR A 520 -2.16 18.31 1.90
C TYR A 520 -2.39 19.61 1.13
N ARG A 521 -3.56 19.78 0.51
CA ARG A 521 -3.92 20.97 -0.27
C ARG A 521 -4.05 22.20 0.59
N VAL A 522 -4.79 22.10 1.71
CA VAL A 522 -4.96 23.22 2.64
C VAL A 522 -3.60 23.73 3.15
N LYS A 523 -2.67 22.85 3.50
CA LYS A 523 -1.33 23.27 3.95
C LYS A 523 -0.50 23.88 2.83
N THR A 524 -0.57 23.32 1.62
CA THR A 524 0.16 23.82 0.45
C THR A 524 -0.35 25.20 0.02
N ASP A 525 -1.66 25.35 -0.06
CA ASP A 525 -2.31 26.55 -0.58
C ASP A 525 -2.39 27.68 0.48
N ALA A 526 -2.11 27.39 1.75
CA ALA A 526 -2.11 28.40 2.80
C ALA A 526 -0.83 29.27 2.84
N ALA A 527 0.20 28.91 2.08
CA ALA A 527 1.47 29.62 2.05
C ALA A 527 1.30 31.06 1.51
N LEU A 528 1.78 32.04 2.27
CA LEU A 528 1.82 33.44 1.85
C LEU A 528 3.17 33.80 1.19
N PRO A 529 3.25 34.87 0.39
CA PRO A 529 4.53 35.39 -0.08
C PRO A 529 5.47 35.71 1.09
N GLY A 530 6.70 35.19 1.04
CA GLY A 530 7.70 35.32 2.12
C GLY A 530 7.70 34.20 3.17
N GLU A 531 6.70 33.31 3.14
CA GLU A 531 6.72 32.08 3.94
C GLU A 531 7.42 30.95 3.19
N GLY A 532 8.15 30.12 3.92
CA GLY A 532 8.81 28.95 3.35
C GLY A 532 9.84 28.34 4.29
N PHE A 533 10.50 27.30 3.77
CA PHE A 533 11.67 26.74 4.40
C PHE A 533 12.92 27.35 3.78
N ASP A 534 13.79 27.93 4.61
CA ASP A 534 15.10 28.39 4.19
C ASP A 534 16.14 27.29 4.46
N PRO A 535 16.79 26.72 3.42
CA PRO A 535 17.77 25.66 3.57
C PRO A 535 19.07 26.11 4.25
N VAL A 536 19.39 27.41 4.23
CA VAL A 536 20.65 27.96 4.78
C VAL A 536 20.52 28.12 6.30
N THR A 537 19.42 28.71 6.75
CA THR A 537 19.16 28.91 8.18
C THR A 537 18.48 27.69 8.83
N GLY A 538 17.86 26.81 8.05
CA GLY A 538 17.09 25.67 8.53
C GLY A 538 15.79 26.05 9.24
N VAL A 539 15.40 27.33 9.18
CA VAL A 539 14.22 27.89 9.83
C VAL A 539 13.05 27.89 8.84
N THR A 540 11.86 27.55 9.33
CA THR A 540 10.61 27.68 8.58
C THR A 540 9.90 28.95 9.00
N THR A 541 9.72 29.90 8.08
CA THR A 541 8.97 31.13 8.34
C THR A 541 7.48 30.90 8.11
N ARG A 542 6.67 31.19 9.13
CA ARG A 542 5.20 31.22 9.05
C ARG A 542 4.71 32.50 9.71
N HIS A 543 3.91 33.28 9.00
CA HIS A 543 3.36 34.54 9.50
C HIS A 543 2.13 34.31 10.38
N ASP A 544 1.43 33.20 10.19
CA ASP A 544 0.29 32.79 11.01
C ASP A 544 0.19 31.28 11.20
N ALA A 545 -0.59 30.87 12.21
CA ALA A 545 -0.82 29.48 12.58
C ALA A 545 -2.30 29.23 12.91
N GLY A 546 -2.65 27.95 13.03
CA GLY A 546 -3.98 27.52 13.48
C GLY A 546 -5.09 27.69 12.43
N LEU A 547 -6.31 27.91 12.91
CA LEU A 547 -7.53 27.88 12.08
C LEU A 547 -7.52 28.92 10.96
N LYS A 548 -6.96 30.11 11.18
CA LYS A 548 -6.89 31.17 10.16
C LYS A 548 -6.09 30.75 8.92
N ARG A 549 -5.00 30.01 9.13
CA ARG A 549 -4.17 29.45 8.05
C ARG A 549 -4.94 28.36 7.29
N TRP A 550 -5.62 27.48 8.03
CA TRP A 550 -6.43 26.40 7.45
C TRP A 550 -7.62 26.91 6.64
N THR A 551 -8.35 27.90 7.14
CA THR A 551 -9.48 28.50 6.40
C THR A 551 -8.99 29.20 5.13
N ARG A 552 -7.87 29.93 5.18
CA ARG A 552 -7.24 30.52 3.99
C ARG A 552 -6.91 29.46 2.96
N GLY A 553 -6.13 28.44 3.33
CA GLY A 553 -5.74 27.37 2.40
C GLY A 553 -6.94 26.61 1.85
N PHE A 554 -7.98 26.40 2.65
CA PHE A 554 -9.23 25.80 2.20
C PHE A 554 -9.91 26.63 1.11
N MET A 555 -9.96 27.96 1.29
CA MET A 555 -10.69 28.87 0.39
C MET A 555 -10.01 29.06 -0.97
N VAL A 556 -8.69 28.88 -1.09
CA VAL A 556 -7.99 28.99 -2.38
C VAL A 556 -8.57 28.01 -3.42
N ASN A 557 -8.80 26.77 -3.00
CA ASN A 557 -9.36 25.72 -3.85
C ASN A 557 -10.61 25.10 -3.22
N TRP A 558 -11.55 25.97 -2.79
CA TRP A 558 -12.74 25.57 -2.05
C TRP A 558 -13.56 24.49 -2.76
N HIS A 559 -13.69 24.57 -4.09
CA HIS A 559 -14.46 23.62 -4.90
C HIS A 559 -13.84 22.20 -4.85
N ILE A 560 -12.53 22.07 -5.02
CA ILE A 560 -11.83 20.77 -4.93
C ILE A 560 -11.91 20.24 -3.50
N ASN A 561 -11.68 21.08 -2.50
CA ASN A 561 -11.72 20.65 -1.11
C ASN A 561 -13.12 20.18 -0.69
N SER A 562 -14.17 20.91 -1.09
CA SER A 562 -15.56 20.52 -0.85
C SER A 562 -15.94 19.21 -1.56
N MET A 563 -15.49 19.00 -2.80
CA MET A 563 -15.70 17.71 -3.49
C MET A 563 -15.01 16.55 -2.76
N ASN A 564 -13.80 16.75 -2.23
CA ASN A 564 -13.12 15.73 -1.44
C ASN A 564 -13.79 15.49 -0.08
N ILE A 565 -14.42 16.51 0.53
CA ILE A 565 -15.25 16.32 1.73
C ILE A 565 -16.45 15.43 1.40
N ILE A 566 -17.16 15.70 0.31
CA ILE A 566 -18.29 14.86 -0.13
C ILE A 566 -17.82 13.43 -0.40
N TYR A 567 -16.67 13.28 -1.06
CA TYR A 567 -16.10 11.96 -1.33
C TYR A 567 -15.68 11.21 -0.05
N PHE A 568 -15.08 11.92 0.92
CA PHE A 568 -14.75 11.39 2.25
C PHE A 568 -16.01 10.93 3.01
N LEU A 569 -17.05 11.77 3.04
CA LEU A 569 -18.33 11.44 3.69
C LEU A 569 -19.02 10.27 2.98
N GLY A 570 -18.97 10.23 1.65
CA GLY A 570 -19.48 9.11 0.85
C GLY A 570 -18.75 7.81 1.19
N GLY A 571 -17.43 7.85 1.35
CA GLY A 571 -16.62 6.71 1.82
C GLY A 571 -17.06 6.21 3.20
N LEU A 572 -17.25 7.12 4.17
CA LEU A 572 -17.74 6.76 5.51
C LEU A 572 -19.15 6.16 5.49
N VAL A 573 -20.05 6.72 4.68
CA VAL A 573 -21.42 6.21 4.52
C VAL A 573 -21.41 4.81 3.91
N CYS A 574 -20.61 4.59 2.86
CA CYS A 574 -20.44 3.26 2.28
C CYS A 574 -19.79 2.27 3.26
N SER A 575 -18.84 2.71 4.08
CA SER A 575 -18.24 1.87 5.13
C SER A 575 -19.28 1.46 6.18
N GLY A 576 -20.09 2.41 6.67
CA GLY A 576 -21.16 2.14 7.65
C GLY A 576 -22.24 1.21 7.09
N MET A 577 -22.76 1.50 5.90
CA MET A 577 -23.76 0.65 5.24
C MET A 577 -23.22 -0.74 4.91
N GLY A 578 -21.97 -0.82 4.45
CA GLY A 578 -21.33 -2.10 4.13
C GLY A 578 -21.12 -2.97 5.36
N SER A 579 -20.71 -2.36 6.47
CA SER A 579 -20.53 -3.06 7.74
C SER A 579 -21.86 -3.59 8.26
N TRP A 580 -22.91 -2.76 8.22
CA TRP A 580 -24.26 -3.17 8.59
C TRP A 580 -24.75 -4.34 7.72
N ALA A 581 -24.64 -4.25 6.39
CA ALA A 581 -25.11 -5.29 5.48
C ALA A 581 -24.36 -6.62 5.66
N ALA A 582 -23.06 -6.57 5.95
CA ALA A 582 -22.26 -7.75 6.21
C ALA A 582 -22.62 -8.41 7.55
N ILE A 583 -22.90 -7.61 8.59
CA ILE A 583 -23.37 -8.11 9.88
C ILE A 583 -24.75 -8.76 9.74
N GLU A 584 -25.69 -8.10 9.06
CA GLU A 584 -27.03 -8.66 8.79
C GLU A 584 -26.95 -9.97 8.00
N GLY A 585 -26.09 -10.03 6.97
CA GLY A 585 -25.85 -11.26 6.22
C GLY A 585 -25.33 -12.40 7.09
N LEU A 586 -24.36 -12.13 7.97
CA LEU A 586 -23.87 -13.12 8.92
C LEU A 586 -24.94 -13.58 9.92
N ILE A 587 -25.79 -12.66 10.41
CA ILE A 587 -26.92 -13.00 11.28
C ILE A 587 -27.92 -13.89 10.57
N GLN A 588 -28.22 -13.63 9.29
CA GLN A 588 -29.14 -14.46 8.51
C GLN A 588 -28.55 -15.84 8.20
N VAL A 589 -27.25 -15.93 7.92
CA VAL A 589 -26.57 -17.20 7.64
C VAL A 589 -26.40 -18.06 8.89
N PHE A 590 -26.10 -17.46 10.05
CA PHE A 590 -25.84 -18.17 11.32
C PHE A 590 -27.03 -18.15 12.31
N GLY A 591 -28.13 -17.52 11.96
CA GLY A 591 -29.33 -17.38 12.80
C GLY A 591 -30.13 -18.68 12.97
N PRO A 592 -31.32 -18.62 13.62
CA PRO A 592 -32.17 -19.80 13.84
C PRO A 592 -32.58 -20.46 12.51
N GLY A 593 -32.12 -21.69 12.26
CA GLY A 593 -32.32 -22.41 10.99
C GLY A 593 -31.18 -22.26 9.97
N GLY A 594 -30.12 -21.51 10.31
CA GLY A 594 -28.89 -21.35 9.53
C GLY A 594 -27.87 -22.47 9.76
N THR A 595 -26.65 -22.29 9.24
CA THR A 595 -25.59 -23.31 9.31
C THR A 595 -24.80 -23.22 10.62
N VAL A 596 -24.72 -24.33 11.37
CA VAL A 596 -23.88 -24.44 12.60
C VAL A 596 -22.46 -24.94 12.27
N ALA A 597 -22.08 -24.90 10.98
CA ALA A 597 -20.81 -25.45 10.53
C ALA A 597 -19.65 -24.60 11.07
N THR A 598 -18.65 -25.24 11.66
CA THR A 598 -17.44 -24.56 12.17
C THR A 598 -16.24 -24.94 11.31
N SER A 599 -15.32 -24.00 11.08
CA SER A 599 -14.08 -24.28 10.36
C SER A 599 -13.08 -25.11 11.18
N PHE A 600 -13.36 -25.34 12.46
CA PHE A 600 -12.53 -26.16 13.35
C PHE A 600 -12.84 -27.66 13.22
N GLY A 601 -13.92 -28.03 12.51
CA GLY A 601 -14.28 -29.41 12.25
C GLY A 601 -13.58 -30.02 11.03
N CYS A 602 -13.94 -31.28 10.73
CA CYS A 602 -13.47 -31.96 9.52
C CYS A 602 -14.35 -31.72 8.29
N ALA A 603 -15.64 -31.45 8.49
CA ALA A 603 -16.50 -31.03 7.40
C ALA A 603 -16.16 -29.59 7.01
N ALA A 604 -16.03 -29.34 5.70
CA ALA A 604 -15.87 -27.98 5.21
C ALA A 604 -17.15 -27.20 5.52
N PRO A 605 -17.07 -26.03 6.18
CA PRO A 605 -18.18 -25.10 6.20
C PRO A 605 -18.38 -24.60 4.77
N VAL A 606 -19.62 -24.77 4.34
CA VAL A 606 -20.16 -24.57 3.00
C VAL A 606 -19.71 -23.31 2.28
#